data_AF-A0A972Z6A5-F1
#
_entry.id   AF-A0A972Z6A5-F1
#
_cell.length_a   1.000
_cell.length_b   1.000
_cell.length_c   1.000
_cell.angle_alpha   90.00
_cell.angle_beta   90.00
_cell.angle_gamma   90.00
#
_symmetry.space_group_name_H-M   'P 1'
#
loop_
_entity.id
_entity.type
_entity.pdbx_description
1 polymer ?
#
loop_
_entity_poly.entity_id
_entity_poly.type
_entity_poly.pdbx_seq_one_letter_code
_entity_poly.pdbx_strand_id
1 'polypeptide(L)'
;MRCSKAKKLISDYIDRNLKARQNTSLEKHLDVCPDCRKILKDFQKIANSAKEIEELAPSDKTWLKIMARLRPEEKKMLVFQPRKRERFSLLFYPPKLKYALSAAVLLVFIVCAGIVGLNYFGGKDVLSGEDLQKYTLAKLDEAEHYYQLAIKALWEAVSAQEENVDPQVAEVFKKNLELIDSSIVACRQIVLREPGNINARKYLLAAYREKVDVLEEMMEIKKTSSPKGGFKTII
;
A
#
# COMPACT_ATOMS: atom_id res chain seq x y z
N MET A 1 -24.40 -16.30 -4.37
CA MET A 1 -23.72 -15.04 -4.76
C MET A 1 -23.13 -15.17 -6.16
N ARG A 2 -22.55 -14.10 -6.74
CA ARG A 2 -21.82 -14.16 -8.02
C ARG A 2 -20.36 -14.60 -7.81
N CYS A 3 -19.78 -15.33 -8.76
CA CYS A 3 -18.41 -15.85 -8.68
C CYS A 3 -17.36 -14.75 -8.49
N SER A 4 -17.53 -13.58 -9.13
CA SER A 4 -16.60 -12.45 -8.97
C SER A 4 -16.52 -11.96 -7.52
N LYS A 5 -17.65 -11.95 -6.80
CA LYS A 5 -17.71 -11.59 -5.39
C LYS A 5 -17.12 -12.70 -4.50
N ALA A 6 -17.40 -13.97 -4.85
CA ALA A 6 -16.84 -15.11 -4.13
C ALA A 6 -15.31 -15.11 -4.18
N LYS A 7 -14.73 -14.94 -5.37
CA LYS A 7 -13.27 -14.89 -5.57
C LYS A 7 -12.59 -13.82 -4.69
N LYS A 8 -13.22 -12.65 -4.53
CA LYS A 8 -12.70 -11.59 -3.65
C LYS A 8 -12.74 -11.97 -2.18
N LEU A 9 -13.78 -12.68 -1.75
CA LEU A 9 -13.96 -13.07 -0.34
C LEU A 9 -13.12 -14.30 0.06
N ILE A 10 -12.56 -15.05 -0.89
CA ILE A 10 -11.74 -16.24 -0.59
C ILE A 10 -10.48 -15.89 0.21
N SER A 11 -9.81 -14.76 -0.08
CA SER A 11 -8.63 -14.33 0.70
C SER A 11 -9.00 -14.07 2.16
N ASP A 12 -9.99 -13.19 2.38
CA ASP A 12 -10.49 -12.87 3.72
C ASP A 12 -11.01 -14.10 4.48
N TYR A 13 -11.53 -15.10 3.75
CA TYR A 13 -11.99 -16.38 4.33
C TYR A 13 -10.80 -17.20 4.88
N ILE A 14 -9.69 -17.29 4.14
CA ILE A 14 -8.47 -17.95 4.61
C ILE A 14 -7.90 -17.25 5.83
N ASP A 15 -7.93 -15.92 5.83
CA ASP A 15 -7.42 -15.07 6.92
C ASP A 15 -8.38 -14.98 8.13
N ARG A 16 -9.52 -15.69 8.10
CA ARG A 16 -10.58 -15.66 9.12
C ARG A 16 -11.09 -14.25 9.45
N ASN A 17 -11.13 -13.38 8.45
CA ASN A 17 -11.50 -11.97 8.57
C ASN A 17 -12.89 -11.64 8.00
N LEU A 18 -13.76 -12.64 7.86
CA LEU A 18 -15.13 -12.47 7.34
C LEU A 18 -16.17 -12.36 8.46
N LYS A 19 -17.16 -11.48 8.25
CA LYS A 19 -18.37 -11.45 9.08
C LYS A 19 -19.19 -12.73 8.87
N ALA A 20 -19.87 -13.22 9.91
CA ALA A 20 -20.66 -14.45 9.87
C ALA A 20 -21.59 -14.57 8.65
N ARG A 21 -22.29 -13.48 8.29
CA ARG A 21 -23.18 -13.44 7.12
C ARG A 21 -22.46 -13.64 5.78
N GLN A 22 -21.25 -13.09 5.64
CA GLN A 22 -20.43 -13.27 4.43
C GLN A 22 -19.89 -14.69 4.36
N ASN A 23 -19.49 -15.25 5.51
CA ASN A 23 -19.01 -16.62 5.64
C ASN A 23 -20.04 -17.63 5.14
N THR A 24 -21.25 -17.60 5.71
CA THR A 24 -22.34 -18.50 5.31
C THR A 24 -22.74 -18.33 3.84
N SER A 25 -22.68 -17.10 3.32
CA SER A 25 -22.98 -16.84 1.91
C SER A 25 -21.92 -17.46 0.98
N LEU A 26 -20.65 -17.42 1.39
CA LEU A 26 -19.51 -18.00 0.66
C LEU A 26 -19.55 -19.51 0.67
N GLU A 27 -19.77 -20.12 1.83
CA GLU A 27 -19.92 -21.57 1.98
C GLU A 27 -21.03 -22.11 1.07
N LYS A 28 -22.23 -21.51 1.12
CA LYS A 28 -23.33 -21.87 0.21
C LYS A 28 -22.99 -21.76 -1.27
N HIS A 29 -22.09 -20.84 -1.65
CA HIS A 29 -21.65 -20.71 -3.04
C HIS A 29 -20.61 -21.75 -3.42
N LEU A 30 -19.70 -22.11 -2.51
CA LEU A 30 -18.68 -23.14 -2.71
C LEU A 30 -19.27 -24.54 -2.83
N ASP A 31 -20.44 -24.77 -2.23
CA ASP A 31 -21.21 -26.02 -2.39
C ASP A 31 -21.67 -26.23 -3.83
N VAL A 32 -22.00 -25.14 -4.54
CA VAL A 32 -22.61 -25.18 -5.87
C VAL A 32 -21.61 -24.91 -7.00
N CYS A 33 -20.55 -24.12 -6.75
CA CYS A 33 -19.62 -23.69 -7.81
C CYS A 33 -18.26 -24.42 -7.73
N PRO A 34 -17.95 -25.33 -8.68
CA PRO A 34 -16.69 -26.07 -8.70
C PRO A 34 -15.47 -25.18 -8.98
N ASP A 35 -15.62 -24.13 -9.79
CA ASP A 35 -14.52 -23.21 -10.13
C ASP A 35 -14.04 -22.44 -8.89
N CYS A 36 -14.97 -21.91 -8.10
CA CYS A 36 -14.62 -21.21 -6.86
C CYS A 36 -14.03 -22.15 -5.82
N ARG A 37 -14.45 -23.43 -5.81
CA ARG A 37 -13.85 -24.47 -4.95
C ARG A 37 -12.41 -24.78 -5.35
N LYS A 38 -12.11 -24.81 -6.65
CA LYS A 38 -10.74 -24.98 -7.15
C LYS A 38 -9.84 -23.83 -6.68
N ILE A 39 -10.29 -22.60 -6.84
CA ILE A 39 -9.57 -21.40 -6.39
C ILE A 39 -9.32 -21.44 -4.88
N LEU A 40 -10.33 -21.80 -4.08
CA LEU A 40 -10.14 -21.93 -2.64
C LEU A 40 -9.04 -22.97 -2.30
N LYS A 41 -9.03 -24.12 -2.97
CA LYS A 41 -7.99 -25.13 -2.78
C LYS A 41 -6.60 -24.61 -3.14
N ASP A 42 -6.48 -23.84 -4.22
CA ASP A 42 -5.19 -23.26 -4.63
C ASP A 42 -4.68 -22.25 -3.58
N PHE A 43 -5.57 -21.40 -3.05
CA PHE A 43 -5.23 -20.49 -1.96
C PHE A 43 -4.82 -21.24 -0.68
N GLN A 44 -5.51 -22.33 -0.33
CA GLN A 44 -5.14 -23.17 0.82
C GLN A 44 -3.75 -23.80 0.66
N LYS A 45 -3.41 -24.26 -0.56
CA LYS A 45 -2.07 -24.80 -0.83
C LYS A 45 -1.00 -23.75 -0.61
N ILE A 46 -1.18 -22.55 -1.17
CA ILE A 46 -0.23 -21.43 -1.00
C ILE A 46 -0.06 -21.08 0.48
N ALA A 47 -1.17 -20.93 1.21
CA ALA A 47 -1.13 -20.60 2.64
C ALA A 47 -0.45 -21.69 3.49
N ASN A 48 -0.57 -22.96 3.10
CA ASN A 48 0.11 -24.06 3.79
C ASN A 48 1.61 -24.08 3.47
N SER A 49 2.00 -23.94 2.21
CA SER A 49 3.42 -23.86 1.82
C SER A 49 4.12 -22.66 2.46
N ALA A 50 3.42 -21.53 2.63
CA ALA A 50 3.97 -20.37 3.33
C ALA A 50 4.31 -20.63 4.81
N LYS A 51 3.62 -21.56 5.48
CA LYS A 51 3.91 -21.95 6.87
C LYS A 51 5.14 -22.84 7.01
N GLU A 52 5.54 -23.50 5.93
CA GLU A 52 6.73 -24.38 5.91
C GLU A 52 8.04 -23.58 5.78
N ILE A 53 7.93 -22.27 5.48
CA ILE A 53 9.07 -21.36 5.43
C ILE A 53 9.59 -21.14 6.85
N GLU A 54 10.91 -21.20 7.02
CA GLU A 54 11.58 -20.99 8.29
C GLU A 54 11.15 -19.65 8.93
N GLU A 55 10.57 -19.75 10.12
CA GLU A 55 10.05 -18.59 10.84
C GLU A 55 11.21 -17.81 11.46
N LEU A 56 11.63 -16.74 10.80
CA LEU A 56 12.60 -15.80 11.34
C LEU A 56 11.97 -15.01 12.48
N ALA A 57 12.14 -15.50 13.71
CA ALA A 57 11.74 -14.77 14.89
C ALA A 57 12.55 -13.46 14.99
N PRO A 58 11.91 -12.31 15.27
CA PRO A 58 12.64 -11.08 15.54
C PRO A 58 13.52 -11.27 16.79
N SER A 59 14.68 -10.62 16.85
CA SER A 59 15.53 -10.68 18.04
C SER A 59 14.76 -10.30 19.30
N ASP A 60 15.08 -10.92 20.44
CA ASP A 60 14.42 -10.66 21.73
C ASP A 60 14.39 -9.15 22.08
N LYS A 61 15.44 -8.41 21.71
CA LYS A 61 15.53 -6.96 21.89
C LYS A 61 14.46 -6.19 21.10
N THR A 62 14.11 -6.64 19.90
CA THR A 62 13.03 -6.07 19.08
C THR A 62 11.67 -6.35 19.70
N TRP A 63 11.45 -7.59 20.15
CA TRP A 63 10.20 -7.99 20.81
C TRP A 63 9.98 -7.22 22.12
N LEU A 64 11.03 -7.05 22.92
CA LEU A 64 10.99 -6.24 24.14
C LEU A 64 10.63 -4.76 23.88
N LYS A 65 11.13 -4.16 22.79
CA LYS A 65 10.75 -2.79 22.39
C LYS A 65 9.27 -2.70 21.99
N ILE A 66 8.76 -3.71 21.27
CA ILE A 66 7.34 -3.78 20.88
C ILE A 66 6.48 -3.96 22.12
N MET A 67 6.80 -4.91 23.01
CA MET A 67 6.09 -5.10 24.27
C MET A 67 6.14 -3.86 25.17
N ALA A 68 7.25 -3.13 25.18
CA ALA A 68 7.35 -1.88 25.94
C ALA A 68 6.44 -0.77 25.38
N ARG A 69 6.20 -0.75 24.06
CA ARG A 69 5.23 0.16 23.41
C ARG A 69 3.79 -0.33 23.46
N LEU A 70 3.59 -1.64 23.64
CA LEU A 70 2.28 -2.27 23.83
C LEU A 70 1.89 -2.37 25.32
N ARG A 71 2.78 -2.02 26.25
CA ARG A 71 2.35 -1.71 27.62
C ARG A 71 1.21 -0.71 27.48
N PRO A 72 0.08 -0.95 28.15
CA PRO A 72 -0.99 0.01 28.10
C PRO A 72 -0.41 1.31 28.66
N GLU A 73 -0.14 2.29 27.79
CA GLU A 73 -0.81 3.56 28.01
C GLU A 73 -2.23 3.13 28.31
N GLU A 74 -2.56 3.12 29.60
CA GLU A 74 -3.87 2.80 30.11
C GLU A 74 -4.80 3.37 29.07
N LYS A 75 -5.54 2.49 28.39
CA LYS A 75 -6.72 2.91 27.67
C LYS A 75 -7.37 3.84 28.68
N LYS A 76 -7.32 5.14 28.41
CA LYS A 76 -8.32 6.08 28.85
C LYS A 76 -9.58 5.65 28.10
N MET A 77 -10.06 4.44 28.41
CA MET A 77 -11.47 4.21 28.62
C MET A 77 -11.80 5.35 29.55
N LEU A 78 -12.46 6.35 28.97
CA LEU A 78 -13.18 7.34 29.71
C LEU A 78 -14.18 6.53 30.54
N VAL A 79 -13.72 6.06 31.71
CA VAL A 79 -14.56 5.52 32.74
C VAL A 79 -15.42 6.71 33.10
N PHE A 80 -16.64 6.69 32.57
CA PHE A 80 -17.67 7.63 32.90
C PHE A 80 -17.99 7.37 34.37
N GLN A 81 -17.26 8.03 35.27
CA GLN A 81 -17.63 8.04 36.67
C GLN A 81 -18.92 8.86 36.77
N PRO A 82 -20.06 8.26 37.18
CA PRO A 82 -21.21 9.07 37.54
C PRO A 82 -20.82 9.78 38.83
N ARG A 83 -20.39 11.04 38.70
CA ARG A 83 -20.16 11.93 39.83
C ARG A 83 -21.49 11.99 40.58
N LYS A 84 -21.55 11.36 41.76
CA LYS A 84 -22.63 11.50 42.75
C LYS A 84 -22.74 12.99 43.07
N ARG A 85 -23.59 13.68 42.32
CA ARG A 85 -23.95 15.07 42.58
C ARG A 85 -25.18 14.99 43.45
N GLU A 86 -24.94 15.04 44.75
CA GLU A 86 -25.92 15.50 45.72
C GLU A 86 -26.56 16.78 45.19
N ARG A 87 -27.82 16.67 44.76
CA ARG A 87 -28.78 17.76 44.58
C ARG A 87 -30.04 17.19 43.97
N PHE A 88 -30.85 16.49 44.75
CA PHE A 88 -32.30 16.38 44.51
C PHE A 88 -33.01 16.04 45.83
N SER A 89 -32.97 16.98 46.77
CA SER A 89 -34.01 17.14 47.81
C SER A 89 -35.21 17.90 47.23
N LEU A 90 -35.70 17.47 46.07
CA LEU A 90 -36.93 17.95 45.44
C LEU A 90 -37.66 16.73 44.88
N LEU A 91 -37.85 15.75 45.75
CA LEU A 91 -38.56 14.51 45.48
C LEU A 91 -39.98 14.59 46.05
N PHE A 92 -40.72 15.64 45.70
CA PHE A 92 -42.17 15.71 45.93
C PHE A 92 -42.77 16.60 44.85
N TYR A 93 -43.35 16.01 43.79
CA TYR A 93 -44.46 16.58 42.99
C TYR A 93 -45.04 15.51 42.03
N PRO A 94 -46.34 15.57 41.65
CA PRO A 94 -47.21 14.40 41.41
C PRO A 94 -47.22 13.82 39.98
N PRO A 95 -47.79 12.61 39.77
CA PRO A 95 -47.45 11.69 38.67
C PRO A 95 -48.13 11.94 37.31
N LYS A 96 -48.72 13.11 37.04
CA LYS A 96 -49.48 13.35 35.79
C LYS A 96 -48.68 13.97 34.64
N LEU A 97 -47.42 14.37 34.84
CA LEU A 97 -46.58 15.01 33.80
C LEU A 97 -45.70 14.03 33.00
N LYS A 98 -45.70 12.73 33.35
CA LYS A 98 -44.80 11.72 32.76
C LYS A 98 -45.12 11.35 31.30
N TYR A 99 -46.35 11.56 30.84
CA TYR A 99 -46.80 11.14 29.50
C TYR A 99 -46.70 12.23 28.42
N ALA A 100 -46.52 13.49 28.80
CA ALA A 100 -46.35 14.59 27.83
C ALA A 100 -44.87 14.82 27.45
N LEU A 101 -43.93 14.55 28.37
CA LEU A 101 -42.50 14.74 28.13
C LEU A 101 -41.83 13.60 27.36
N SER A 102 -42.37 12.38 27.40
CA SER A 102 -41.80 11.23 26.68
C SER A 102 -41.90 11.36 25.16
N ALA A 103 -42.97 12.00 24.65
CA ALA A 103 -43.17 12.22 23.22
C ALA A 103 -42.18 13.26 22.64
N ALA A 104 -41.90 14.33 23.39
CA ALA A 104 -40.98 15.38 22.96
C ALA A 104 -39.52 14.88 22.89
N VAL A 105 -39.09 14.06 23.86
CA VAL A 105 -37.73 13.51 23.87
C VAL A 105 -37.52 12.49 22.74
N LEU A 106 -38.53 11.67 22.44
CA LEU A 106 -38.48 10.75 21.29
C LEU A 106 -38.38 11.49 19.95
N LEU A 107 -39.11 12.59 19.77
CA LEU A 107 -39.01 13.42 18.57
C LEU A 107 -37.62 14.03 18.40
N VAL A 108 -37.02 14.56 19.47
CA VAL A 108 -35.64 15.10 19.41
C VAL A 108 -34.64 13.99 19.06
N PHE A 109 -34.79 12.78 19.63
CA PHE A 109 -33.92 11.65 19.30
C PHE A 109 -34.04 11.22 17.83
N ILE A 110 -35.25 11.19 17.28
CA ILE A 110 -35.48 10.82 15.87
C ILE A 110 -34.92 11.89 14.93
N VAL A 111 -35.10 13.18 15.26
CA VAL A 111 -34.54 14.29 14.46
C VAL A 111 -33.01 14.29 14.53
N CYS A 112 -32.42 14.10 15.70
CA CYS A 112 -30.96 13.96 15.83
C CYS A 112 -30.45 12.72 15.09
N ALA A 113 -31.13 11.57 15.18
CA ALA A 113 -30.76 10.37 14.42
C ALA A 113 -30.93 10.55 12.91
N GLY A 114 -31.92 11.34 12.47
CA GLY A 114 -32.11 11.72 11.07
C GLY A 114 -31.00 12.63 10.56
N ILE A 115 -30.63 13.67 11.32
CA ILE A 115 -29.53 14.59 11.00
C ILE A 115 -28.18 13.85 10.98
N VAL A 116 -27.93 13.02 12.00
CA VAL A 116 -26.71 12.19 12.07
C VAL A 116 -26.71 11.15 10.95
N GLY A 117 -27.84 10.50 10.68
CA GLY A 117 -27.99 9.53 9.60
C GLY A 117 -27.77 10.14 8.22
N LEU A 118 -28.33 11.33 7.95
CA LEU A 118 -28.11 12.10 6.72
C LEU A 118 -26.64 12.52 6.58
N ASN A 119 -25.98 12.97 7.65
CA ASN A 119 -24.55 13.29 7.63
C ASN A 119 -23.66 12.05 7.48
N TYR A 120 -24.04 10.90 8.03
CA TYR A 120 -23.26 9.66 7.92
C TYR A 120 -23.44 8.98 6.55
N PHE A 121 -24.61 9.12 5.92
CA PHE A 121 -24.86 8.66 4.55
C PHE A 121 -24.42 9.66 3.48
N GLY A 122 -24.34 10.96 3.79
CA GLY A 122 -23.81 12.00 2.91
C GLY A 122 -22.29 12.20 3.00
N GLY A 123 -21.63 11.61 4.00
CA GLY A 123 -20.21 11.80 4.29
C GLY A 123 -19.28 10.78 3.64
N LYS A 124 -19.23 10.75 2.30
CA LYS A 124 -17.99 10.48 1.56
C LYS A 124 -18.05 11.26 0.25
N ASP A 125 -17.60 12.50 0.30
CA ASP A 125 -16.82 13.06 -0.80
C ASP A 125 -15.60 12.16 -0.96
N VAL A 126 -15.80 11.06 -1.69
CA VAL A 126 -14.74 10.32 -2.34
C VAL A 126 -13.99 11.37 -3.13
N LEU A 127 -12.73 11.63 -2.78
CA LEU A 127 -11.78 12.39 -3.63
C LEU A 127 -12.16 12.11 -5.07
N SER A 128 -12.59 13.15 -5.79
CA SER A 128 -13.13 13.00 -7.13
C SER A 128 -12.14 12.16 -7.93
N GLY A 129 -12.59 11.28 -8.82
CA GLY A 129 -11.68 10.45 -9.62
C GLY A 129 -10.58 11.29 -10.30
N GLU A 130 -10.90 12.55 -10.59
CA GLU A 130 -9.99 13.59 -11.07
C GLU A 130 -8.89 14.00 -10.06
N ASP A 131 -9.22 14.18 -8.77
CA ASP A 131 -8.24 14.52 -7.72
C ASP A 131 -7.22 13.38 -7.52
N LEU A 132 -7.71 12.13 -7.54
CA LEU A 132 -6.85 10.95 -7.44
C LEU A 132 -5.95 10.82 -8.67
N GLN A 133 -6.47 11.10 -9.87
CA GLN A 133 -5.69 11.09 -11.10
C GLN A 133 -4.60 12.17 -11.07
N LYS A 134 -4.93 13.40 -10.65
CA LYS A 134 -3.97 14.50 -10.52
C LYS A 134 -2.86 14.18 -9.51
N TYR A 135 -3.23 13.61 -8.36
CA TYR A 135 -2.25 13.14 -7.37
C TYR A 135 -1.33 12.05 -7.95
N THR A 136 -1.89 11.08 -8.66
CA THR A 136 -1.13 9.99 -9.30
C THR A 136 -0.15 10.56 -10.34
N LEU A 137 -0.60 11.48 -11.17
CA LEU A 137 0.24 12.15 -12.17
C LEU A 137 1.40 12.90 -11.49
N ALA A 138 1.13 13.69 -10.45
CA ALA A 138 2.17 14.40 -9.70
C ALA A 138 3.22 13.44 -9.11
N LYS A 139 2.80 12.27 -8.62
CA LYS A 139 3.73 11.25 -8.11
C LYS A 139 4.59 10.60 -9.19
N LEU A 140 4.07 10.47 -10.41
CA LEU A 140 4.85 9.99 -11.55
C LEU A 140 5.88 11.03 -12.01
N ASP A 141 5.52 12.31 -12.00
CA ASP A 141 6.47 13.41 -12.33
C ASP A 141 7.60 13.49 -11.29
N GLU A 142 7.27 13.34 -10.01
CA GLU A 142 8.26 13.28 -8.93
C GLU A 142 9.23 12.10 -9.13
N ALA A 143 8.72 10.92 -9.48
CA ALA A 143 9.55 9.76 -9.78
C ALA A 143 10.46 9.99 -11.01
N GLU A 144 9.94 10.60 -12.07
CA GLU A 144 10.74 10.94 -13.25
C GLU A 144 11.92 11.83 -12.89
N HIS A 145 11.71 12.84 -12.04
CA HIS A 145 12.79 13.71 -11.58
C HIS A 145 13.91 12.93 -10.89
N TYR A 146 13.56 12.01 -9.98
CA TYR A 146 14.56 11.19 -9.28
C TYR A 146 15.32 10.24 -10.22
N TYR A 147 14.65 9.64 -11.20
CA TYR A 147 15.34 8.83 -12.22
C TYR A 147 16.34 9.67 -13.04
N GLN A 148 15.96 10.88 -13.45
CA GLN A 148 16.85 11.76 -14.20
C GLN A 148 18.11 12.13 -13.39
N LEU A 149 17.95 12.40 -12.09
CA LEU A 149 19.07 12.64 -11.18
C LEU A 149 19.98 11.40 -11.06
N ALA A 150 19.39 10.21 -10.90
CA ALA A 150 20.14 8.96 -10.81
C ALA A 150 20.92 8.69 -12.09
N ILE A 151 20.28 8.79 -13.26
CA ILE A 151 20.92 8.62 -14.56
C ILE A 151 22.08 9.60 -14.73
N LYS A 152 21.89 10.88 -14.35
CA LYS A 152 22.95 11.89 -14.43
C LYS A 152 24.15 11.50 -13.56
N ALA A 153 23.91 11.16 -12.30
CA ALA A 153 24.97 10.77 -11.37
C ALA A 153 25.71 9.50 -11.81
N LEU A 154 24.97 8.49 -12.28
CA LEU A 154 25.54 7.25 -12.79
C LEU A 154 26.35 7.49 -14.06
N TRP A 155 25.83 8.30 -14.99
CA TRP A 155 26.55 8.65 -16.21
C TRP A 155 27.87 9.37 -15.92
N GLU A 156 27.86 10.34 -14.98
CA GLU A 156 29.07 11.03 -14.53
C GLU A 156 30.08 10.05 -13.90
N ALA A 157 29.61 9.11 -13.08
CA ALA A 157 30.45 8.09 -12.45
C ALA A 157 31.06 7.12 -13.46
N VAL A 158 30.29 6.69 -14.47
CA VAL A 158 30.74 5.82 -15.56
C VAL A 158 31.73 6.54 -16.48
N SER A 159 31.41 7.78 -16.89
CA SER A 159 32.26 8.58 -17.81
C SER A 159 33.59 8.98 -17.19
N ALA A 160 33.63 9.29 -15.89
CA ALA A 160 34.88 9.58 -15.18
C ALA A 160 35.85 8.38 -15.11
N GLN A 161 35.40 7.22 -15.59
CA GLN A 161 35.95 5.92 -15.32
C GLN A 161 36.10 5.06 -16.59
N GLU A 162 35.94 5.66 -17.78
CA GLU A 162 35.91 4.97 -19.09
C GLU A 162 37.20 4.22 -19.46
N GLU A 163 38.37 4.56 -18.89
CA GLU A 163 39.68 4.06 -19.35
C GLU A 163 39.95 2.54 -19.13
N ASN A 164 39.10 1.80 -18.39
CA ASN A 164 39.39 0.40 -18.00
C ASN A 164 38.36 -0.65 -18.49
N VAL A 165 37.56 -0.36 -19.53
CA VAL A 165 36.57 -1.32 -20.07
C VAL A 165 37.10 -1.94 -21.36
N ASP A 166 36.89 -3.25 -21.54
CA ASP A 166 37.21 -3.94 -22.80
C ASP A 166 36.46 -3.29 -23.98
N PRO A 167 37.14 -2.95 -25.10
CA PRO A 167 36.52 -2.27 -26.23
C PRO A 167 35.30 -2.99 -26.82
N GLN A 168 35.27 -4.33 -26.81
CA GLN A 168 34.13 -5.09 -27.32
C GLN A 168 32.92 -4.99 -26.39
N VAL A 169 33.16 -4.99 -25.08
CA VAL A 169 32.11 -4.85 -24.06
C VAL A 169 31.53 -3.43 -24.09
N ALA A 170 32.39 -2.41 -24.17
CA ALA A 170 31.98 -1.01 -24.27
C ALA A 170 31.08 -0.75 -25.50
N GLU A 171 31.38 -1.36 -26.65
CA GLU A 171 30.60 -1.20 -27.88
C GLU A 171 29.18 -1.79 -27.75
N VAL A 172 29.02 -2.94 -27.07
CA VAL A 172 27.69 -3.53 -26.81
C VAL A 172 26.88 -2.63 -25.89
N PHE A 173 27.48 -2.13 -24.81
CA PHE A 173 26.81 -1.19 -23.90
C PHE A 173 26.37 0.09 -24.60
N LYS A 174 27.23 0.66 -25.45
CA LYS A 174 26.92 1.85 -26.23
C LYS A 174 25.69 1.66 -27.12
N LYS A 175 25.62 0.54 -27.86
CA LYS A 175 24.46 0.23 -28.71
C LYS A 175 23.18 0.06 -27.90
N ASN A 176 23.25 -0.62 -26.75
CA ASN A 176 22.10 -0.78 -25.87
C ASN A 176 21.62 0.56 -25.30
N LEU A 177 22.55 1.43 -24.90
CA LEU A 177 22.22 2.78 -24.43
C LEU A 177 21.60 3.64 -25.52
N GLU A 178 22.10 3.59 -26.75
CA GLU A 178 21.50 4.30 -27.90
C GLU A 178 20.05 3.86 -28.14
N LEU A 179 19.78 2.55 -28.06
CA LEU A 179 18.42 2.01 -28.20
C LEU A 179 17.51 2.52 -27.07
N ILE A 180 17.96 2.45 -25.82
CA ILE A 180 17.19 2.94 -24.66
C ILE A 180 16.96 4.44 -24.76
N ASP A 181 17.95 5.23 -25.18
CA ASP A 181 17.80 6.67 -25.34
C ASP A 181 16.76 7.03 -26.42
N SER A 182 16.73 6.27 -27.52
CA SER A 182 15.69 6.43 -28.54
C SER A 182 14.29 6.14 -27.99
N SER A 183 14.16 5.14 -27.10
CA SER A 183 12.88 4.76 -26.49
C SER A 183 12.41 5.81 -25.48
N ILE A 184 13.33 6.38 -24.70
CA ILE A 184 13.06 7.49 -23.78
C ILE A 184 12.57 8.71 -24.57
N VAL A 185 13.24 9.07 -25.66
CA VAL A 185 12.81 10.20 -26.52
C VAL A 185 11.41 9.98 -27.07
N ALA A 186 11.12 8.79 -27.59
CA ALA A 186 9.78 8.45 -28.07
C ALA A 186 8.71 8.54 -26.96
N CYS A 187 9.00 8.00 -25.77
CA CYS A 187 8.08 8.06 -24.64
C CYS A 187 7.84 9.50 -24.17
N ARG A 188 8.88 10.34 -24.11
CA ARG A 188 8.76 11.77 -23.76
C ARG A 188 7.84 12.50 -24.74
N GLN A 189 7.96 12.23 -26.03
CA GLN A 189 7.08 12.83 -27.03
C GLN A 189 5.61 12.47 -26.80
N ILE A 190 5.31 11.23 -26.39
CA ILE A 190 3.95 10.80 -26.07
C ILE A 190 3.44 11.53 -24.83
N VAL A 191 4.25 11.62 -23.76
CA VAL A 191 3.88 12.34 -22.53
C VAL A 191 3.64 13.84 -22.80
N LEU A 192 4.42 14.46 -23.68
CA LEU A 192 4.21 15.86 -24.08
C LEU A 192 2.89 16.07 -24.83
N ARG A 193 2.51 15.13 -25.70
CA ARG A 193 1.23 15.18 -26.43
C ARG A 193 0.03 14.87 -25.54
N GLU A 194 0.20 13.96 -24.58
CA GLU A 194 -0.86 13.49 -23.68
C GLU A 194 -0.42 13.55 -22.21
N PRO A 195 -0.35 14.75 -21.58
CA PRO A 195 0.17 14.91 -20.22
C PRO A 195 -0.62 14.15 -19.15
N GLY A 196 -1.93 13.93 -19.40
CA GLY A 196 -2.82 13.20 -18.50
C GLY A 196 -2.80 11.68 -18.66
N ASN A 197 -2.05 11.15 -19.64
CA ASN A 197 -2.00 9.72 -19.91
C ASN A 197 -1.02 9.01 -18.95
N ILE A 198 -1.58 8.40 -17.91
CA ILE A 198 -0.83 7.64 -16.90
C ILE A 198 0.01 6.51 -17.52
N ASN A 199 -0.48 5.85 -18.56
CA ASN A 199 0.24 4.74 -19.19
C ASN A 199 1.49 5.24 -19.92
N ALA A 200 1.39 6.36 -20.65
CA ALA A 200 2.54 6.99 -21.29
C ALA A 200 3.65 7.33 -20.27
N ARG A 201 3.27 7.91 -19.13
CA ARG A 201 4.22 8.19 -18.03
C ARG A 201 4.82 6.92 -17.44
N LYS A 202 4.03 5.85 -17.26
CA LYS A 202 4.55 4.56 -16.78
C LYS A 202 5.58 3.95 -17.73
N TYR A 203 5.34 4.01 -19.04
CA TYR A 203 6.30 3.54 -20.03
C TYR A 203 7.58 4.38 -20.02
N LEU A 204 7.46 5.70 -19.88
CA LEU A 204 8.60 6.59 -19.72
C LEU A 204 9.46 6.24 -18.49
N LEU A 205 8.83 6.02 -17.32
CA LEU A 205 9.54 5.59 -16.11
C LEU A 205 10.21 4.21 -16.28
N ALA A 206 9.55 3.28 -16.99
CA ALA A 206 10.13 1.98 -17.27
C ALA A 206 11.40 2.09 -18.13
N ALA A 207 11.39 2.95 -19.16
CA ALA A 207 12.55 3.21 -20.00
C ALA A 207 13.70 3.88 -19.21
N TYR A 208 13.40 4.81 -18.29
CA TYR A 208 14.43 5.36 -17.41
C TYR A 208 15.04 4.31 -16.47
N ARG A 209 14.22 3.44 -15.88
CA ARG A 209 14.72 2.36 -15.04
C ARG A 209 15.66 1.44 -15.82
N GLU A 210 15.29 1.05 -17.04
CA GLU A 210 16.16 0.23 -17.90
C GLU A 210 17.51 0.92 -18.17
N LYS A 211 17.51 2.25 -18.37
CA LYS A 211 18.76 3.02 -18.49
C LYS A 211 19.61 2.97 -17.22
N VAL A 212 18.99 3.10 -16.05
CA VAL A 212 19.68 2.97 -14.76
C VAL A 212 20.30 1.59 -14.61
N ASP A 213 19.53 0.54 -14.88
CA ASP A 213 19.96 -0.86 -14.75
C ASP A 213 21.21 -1.13 -15.62
N VAL A 214 21.22 -0.64 -16.87
CA VAL A 214 22.39 -0.77 -17.78
C VAL A 214 23.60 -0.01 -17.27
N LEU A 215 23.42 1.19 -16.72
CA LEU A 215 24.53 1.98 -16.15
C LEU A 215 25.10 1.33 -14.88
N GLU A 216 24.25 0.75 -14.04
CA GLU A 216 24.68 -0.01 -12.87
C GLU A 216 25.45 -1.28 -13.25
N GLU A 217 24.98 -2.02 -14.25
CA GLU A 217 25.67 -3.20 -14.77
C GLU A 217 27.08 -2.85 -15.29
N MET A 218 27.20 -1.74 -16.02
CA MET A 218 28.51 -1.25 -16.49
C MET A 218 29.47 -0.94 -15.33
N MET A 219 28.97 -0.38 -14.23
CA MET A 219 29.78 -0.14 -13.02
C MET A 219 30.20 -1.45 -12.33
N GLU A 220 29.31 -2.44 -12.23
CA GLU A 220 29.60 -3.73 -11.60
C GLU A 220 30.63 -4.54 -12.40
N ILE A 221 30.50 -4.59 -13.73
CA ILE A 221 31.51 -5.23 -14.60
C ILE A 221 32.89 -4.62 -14.34
N LYS A 222 32.97 -3.29 -14.24
CA LYS A 222 34.22 -2.60 -13.95
C LYS A 222 34.80 -2.94 -12.57
N LYS A 223 33.95 -3.09 -11.55
CA LYS A 223 34.38 -3.49 -10.20
C LYS A 223 35.01 -4.89 -10.21
N THR A 224 34.51 -5.79 -11.05
CA THR A 224 35.04 -7.14 -11.19
C THR A 224 36.33 -7.23 -12.02
N SER A 225 36.56 -6.31 -12.97
CA SER A 225 37.77 -6.27 -13.80
C SER A 225 38.97 -5.56 -13.15
N SER A 226 38.78 -4.86 -12.02
CA SER A 226 39.86 -4.23 -11.26
C SER A 226 40.64 -5.29 -10.46
N PRO A 227 41.96 -5.50 -10.70
CA PRO A 227 42.71 -6.56 -10.03
C PRO A 227 42.83 -6.25 -8.53
N LYS A 228 42.45 -7.23 -7.69
CA LYS A 228 42.70 -7.21 -6.25
C LYS A 228 44.17 -6.88 -6.01
N GLY A 229 44.41 -5.77 -5.32
CA GLY A 229 45.73 -5.33 -4.89
C GLY A 229 46.52 -6.45 -4.23
N GLY A 230 47.82 -6.47 -4.53
CA GLY A 230 48.73 -7.58 -4.32
C GLY A 230 48.71 -8.20 -2.93
N PHE A 231 48.89 -9.51 -2.96
CA PHE A 231 49.38 -10.36 -1.88
C PHE A 231 50.44 -9.62 -1.05
N LYS A 232 50.10 -9.30 0.21
CA LYS A 232 51.09 -8.92 1.21
C LYS A 232 51.64 -10.21 1.80
N THR A 233 52.66 -10.77 1.16
CA THR A 233 53.53 -11.78 1.76
C THR A 233 54.27 -11.09 2.90
N ILE A 234 53.91 -11.42 4.14
CA ILE A 234 54.68 -11.05 5.33
C ILE A 234 55.42 -12.31 5.76
N ILE A 235 56.72 -12.11 5.95
CA ILE A 235 57.78 -13.03 6.37
C ILE A 235 57.40 -13.79 7.64
#